data_AF-A0A369TSJ4-F1
#
_entry.id   AF-A0A369TSJ4-F1
#
_cell.length_a   1.000
_cell.length_b   1.000
_cell.length_c   1.000
_cell.angle_alpha   90.00
_cell.angle_beta   90.00
_cell.angle_gamma   90.00
#
_symmetry.space_group_name_H-M   'P 1'
#
loop_
_entity.id
_entity.type
_entity.pdbx_description
1 polymer ?
#
loop_
_entity_poly.entity_id
_entity_poly.type
_entity_poly.pdbx_seq_one_letter_code
_entity_poly.pdbx_strand_id
1 'polypeptide(L)'
;MSVSGIVFLSLGGLIFAAWAFQMFALLFAMRRRVAARTGRMFPGVGDSLAGWREFLTAPEHRVTRRRLGLTTLALFAWIALNALALRP
;
A
#
# COMPACT_ATOMS: atom_id res chain seq x y z
N MET A 1 19.41 23.90 4.84
CA MET A 1 19.06 22.61 4.19
C MET A 1 19.83 22.51 2.89
N SER A 2 20.53 21.40 2.64
CA SER A 2 21.22 21.19 1.35
C SER A 2 20.22 20.80 0.25
N VAL A 3 20.51 21.15 -1.00
CA VAL A 3 19.71 20.74 -2.17
C VAL A 3 19.58 19.22 -2.23
N SER A 4 20.64 18.49 -1.88
CA SER A 4 20.63 17.03 -1.79
C SER A 4 19.62 16.49 -0.77
N GLY A 5 19.45 17.15 0.37
CA GLY A 5 18.46 16.76 1.39
C GLY A 5 17.03 16.97 0.92
N ILE A 6 16.77 18.06 0.18
CA ILE A 6 15.46 18.34 -0.41
C ILE A 6 15.12 17.26 -1.45
N VAL A 7 16.02 16.99 -2.38
CA VAL A 7 15.83 15.95 -3.43
C VAL A 7 15.56 14.58 -2.80
N PHE A 8 16.31 14.22 -1.76
CA PHE A 8 16.12 12.96 -1.04
C PHE A 8 14.72 12.90 -0.43
N LEU A 9 14.34 13.87 0.41
CA LEU A 9 13.02 13.89 1.06
C LEU A 9 11.85 13.90 0.05
N SER A 10 11.98 14.65 -1.05
CA SER A 10 10.98 14.66 -2.11
C SER A 10 10.82 13.28 -2.76
N LEU A 11 11.93 12.57 -3.04
CA LEU A 11 11.86 11.22 -3.61
C LEU A 11 11.15 10.24 -2.67
N GLY A 12 11.50 10.29 -1.37
CA GLY A 12 10.83 9.49 -0.34
C GLY A 12 9.34 9.78 -0.24
N GLY A 13 8.97 11.06 -0.27
CA GLY A 13 7.57 11.50 -0.28
C GLY A 13 6.79 10.97 -1.49
N LEU A 14 7.39 10.96 -2.68
CA LEU A 14 6.78 10.42 -3.89
C LEU A 14 6.58 8.90 -3.81
N ILE A 15 7.58 8.16 -3.31
CA ILE A 15 7.47 6.71 -3.11
C ILE A 15 6.34 6.40 -2.11
N PHE A 16 6.29 7.15 -1.01
CA PHE A 16 5.23 7.02 -0.01
C PHE A 16 3.85 7.34 -0.58
N ALA A 17 3.71 8.45 -1.31
CA ALA A 17 2.44 8.84 -1.93
C ALA A 17 1.95 7.80 -2.94
N ALA A 18 2.85 7.26 -3.77
CA ALA A 18 2.52 6.20 -4.73
C ALA A 18 2.04 4.92 -4.01
N TRP A 19 2.73 4.52 -2.94
CA TRP A 19 2.33 3.39 -2.11
C TRP A 19 0.98 3.64 -1.43
N ALA A 20 0.79 4.81 -0.81
CA ALA A 20 -0.44 5.18 -0.12
C ALA A 20 -1.62 5.17 -1.08
N PHE A 21 -1.46 5.74 -2.27
CA PHE A 21 -2.48 5.71 -3.32
C PHE A 21 -2.88 4.28 -3.68
N GLN A 22 -1.91 3.38 -3.89
CA GLN A 22 -2.19 1.97 -4.17
C GLN A 22 -2.93 1.28 -3.00
N MET A 23 -2.53 1.56 -1.77
CA MET A 23 -3.14 1.00 -0.57
C MET A 23 -4.59 1.47 -0.41
N PHE A 24 -4.84 2.77 -0.56
CA PHE A 24 -6.20 3.31 -0.50
C PHE A 24 -7.07 2.82 -1.67
N ALA A 25 -6.53 2.79 -2.89
CA ALA A 25 -7.24 2.23 -4.04
C ALA A 25 -7.63 0.77 -3.81
N LEU A 26 -6.75 -0.02 -3.20
CA LEU A 26 -7.03 -1.39 -2.81
C LEU A 26 -8.14 -1.48 -1.74
N LEU A 27 -8.05 -0.67 -0.68
CA LEU A 27 -9.05 -0.62 0.39
C LEU A 27 -10.44 -0.26 -0.16
N PHE A 28 -10.52 0.76 -1.01
CA PHE A 28 -11.77 1.16 -1.64
C PHE A 28 -12.30 0.10 -2.61
N ALA A 29 -11.43 -0.55 -3.38
CA ALA A 29 -11.83 -1.65 -4.26
C ALA A 29 -12.40 -2.84 -3.46
N MET A 30 -11.78 -3.21 -2.34
CA MET A 30 -12.30 -4.26 -1.46
C MET A 30 -13.64 -3.86 -0.85
N ARG A 31 -13.74 -2.65 -0.29
CA ARG A 31 -15.00 -2.14 0.27
C ARG A 31 -16.14 -2.20 -0.74
N ARG A 32 -15.90 -1.74 -1.97
CA ARG A 32 -16.91 -1.78 -3.05
C ARG A 32 -17.36 -3.20 -3.36
N ARG A 33 -16.44 -4.16 -3.38
CA ARG A 33 -16.75 -5.58 -3.64
C ARG A 33 -17.55 -6.22 -2.51
N VAL A 34 -17.16 -5.97 -1.26
CA VAL A 34 -17.88 -6.52 -0.10
C VAL A 34 -19.28 -5.89 -0.01
N ALA A 35 -19.41 -4.58 -0.23
CA ALA A 35 -20.71 -3.91 -0.29
C ALA A 35 -21.61 -4.46 -1.42
N ALA A 36 -21.04 -4.73 -2.60
CA ALA A 36 -21.78 -5.34 -3.71
C ALA A 36 -22.26 -6.77 -3.41
N ARG A 37 -21.50 -7.54 -2.62
CA ARG A 37 -21.87 -8.91 -2.23
C ARG A 37 -22.86 -8.97 -1.07
N THR A 38 -22.73 -8.08 -0.08
CA THR A 38 -23.56 -8.11 1.14
C THR A 38 -24.78 -7.20 1.07
N GLY A 39 -24.81 -6.25 0.14
CA GLY A 39 -25.85 -5.21 0.06
C GLY A 39 -25.83 -4.20 1.23
N ARG A 40 -24.86 -4.31 2.14
CA ARG A 40 -24.74 -3.47 3.34
C ARG A 40 -23.70 -2.38 3.13
N MET A 41 -24.03 -1.15 3.54
CA MET A 41 -23.11 0.00 3.46
C MET A 41 -21.89 -0.16 4.38
N PHE A 42 -22.06 -0.86 5.51
CA PHE A 42 -21.02 -1.27 6.44
C PHE A 42 -21.08 -2.80 6.65
N PRO A 43 -20.32 -3.57 5.87
CA PRO A 43 -20.18 -5.01 6.08
C PRO A 43 -19.52 -5.30 7.44
N GLY A 44 -19.78 -6.48 8.00
CA GLY A 44 -19.15 -6.88 9.26
C GLY A 44 -17.63 -7.06 9.12
N VAL A 45 -16.94 -7.13 10.26
CA VAL A 45 -15.49 -7.44 10.30
C VAL A 45 -15.19 -8.78 9.63
N GLY A 46 -16.07 -9.77 9.79
CA GLY A 46 -15.95 -11.08 9.14
C GLY A 46 -16.00 -11.02 7.61
N ASP A 47 -16.91 -10.23 7.04
CA ASP A 47 -17.05 -10.07 5.59
C ASP A 47 -15.82 -9.35 5.00
N SER A 48 -15.28 -8.39 5.74
CA SER A 48 -14.05 -7.69 5.39
C SER A 48 -12.85 -8.65 5.38
N LEU A 49 -12.72 -9.49 6.41
CA LEU A 49 -11.66 -10.50 6.50
C LEU A 49 -11.76 -11.56 5.39
N ALA A 50 -12.97 -11.99 5.03
CA ALA A 50 -13.19 -12.89 3.91
C ALA A 50 -12.72 -12.26 2.58
N GLY A 51 -13.02 -10.97 2.36
CA GLY A 51 -12.54 -10.21 1.21
C GLY A 51 -11.01 -10.07 1.17
N TRP A 52 -10.38 -9.87 2.32
CA TRP A 52 -8.91 -9.87 2.43
C TRP A 52 -8.30 -11.24 2.15
N ARG A 53 -8.89 -12.31 2.67
CA ARG A 53 -8.44 -13.69 2.40
C ARG A 53 -8.49 -13.98 0.90
N GLU A 54 -9.60 -13.65 0.25
CA GLU A 54 -9.75 -13.80 -1.20
C GLU A 54 -8.74 -12.95 -1.96
N PHE A 55 -8.49 -11.72 -1.53
CA PHE A 55 -7.44 -10.89 -2.13
C PHE A 55 -6.04 -11.51 -2.00
N LEU A 56 -5.75 -12.23 -0.92
CA LEU A 56 -4.45 -12.87 -0.70
C LEU A 56 -4.30 -14.19 -1.46
N THR A 57 -5.39 -14.95 -1.64
CA THR A 57 -5.34 -16.28 -2.26
C THR A 57 -5.63 -16.27 -3.76
N ALA A 58 -6.53 -15.41 -4.24
CA ALA A 58 -6.99 -15.47 -5.63
C ALA A 58 -5.88 -15.09 -6.62
N PRO A 59 -5.73 -15.81 -7.75
CA PRO A 59 -4.69 -15.54 -8.74
C PRO A 59 -4.90 -14.22 -9.49
N GLU A 60 -6.15 -13.76 -9.61
CA GLU A 60 -6.52 -12.48 -10.25
C GLU A 60 -5.86 -11.26 -9.61
N HIS A 61 -5.50 -11.36 -8.33
CA HIS A 61 -4.87 -10.29 -7.56
C HIS A 61 -3.35 -10.31 -7.58
N ARG A 62 -2.71 -11.23 -8.32
CA ARG A 62 -1.23 -11.37 -8.36
C ARG A 62 -0.52 -10.09 -8.78
N VAL A 63 -1.03 -9.38 -9.78
CA VAL A 63 -0.40 -8.14 -10.29
C VAL A 63 -0.49 -7.02 -9.25
N THR A 64 -1.67 -6.84 -8.64
CA THR A 64 -1.88 -5.84 -7.58
C THR A 64 -1.03 -6.14 -6.35
N ARG A 65 -0.97 -7.41 -5.92
CA ARG A 65 -0.10 -7.85 -4.82
C ARG A 65 1.38 -7.62 -5.12
N ARG A 66 1.83 -7.92 -6.34
CA ARG A 66 3.22 -7.66 -6.76
C ARG A 66 3.53 -6.17 -6.75
N ARG A 67 2.66 -5.32 -7.31
CA ARG A 67 2.86 -3.86 -7.30
C ARG A 67 2.93 -3.31 -5.88
N LEU A 68 1.98 -3.68 -5.02
CA LEU A 68 1.94 -3.26 -3.62
C LEU A 68 3.17 -3.78 -2.85
N GLY A 69 3.58 -5.03 -3.11
CA GLY A 69 4.77 -5.62 -2.50
C GLY A 69 6.06 -4.93 -2.93
N LEU A 70 6.19 -4.59 -4.22
CA LEU A 70 7.34 -3.86 -4.75
C LEU A 70 7.41 -2.43 -4.19
N THR A 71 6.29 -1.70 -4.12
CA THR A 71 6.28 -0.36 -3.53
C THR A 71 6.53 -0.39 -2.03
N THR A 72 6.04 -1.42 -1.33
CA THR A 72 6.34 -1.64 0.09
C THR A 72 7.84 -1.93 0.30
N LEU A 73 8.44 -2.80 -0.52
CA LEU A 73 9.88 -3.08 -0.48
C LEU A 73 10.70 -1.82 -0.79
N ALA A 74 10.28 -1.03 -1.77
CA ALA A 74 10.93 0.25 -2.09
C ALA A 74 10.87 1.22 -0.90
N LEU A 75 9.74 1.27 -0.18
CA LEU A 75 9.59 2.05 1.05
C LEU A 75 10.54 1.56 2.15
N PHE A 76 10.62 0.25 2.38
CA PHE A 76 11.54 -0.30 3.38
C PHE A 76 13.00 -0.06 3.01
N ALA A 77 13.36 -0.24 1.73
CA ALA A 77 14.70 0.08 1.23
C ALA A 77 15.02 1.56 1.43
N TRP A 78 14.05 2.45 1.15
CA TRP A 78 14.18 3.87 1.37
C TRP A 78 14.39 4.24 2.85
N ILE A 79 13.60 3.66 3.75
CA ILE A 79 13.73 3.83 5.20
C ILE A 79 15.08 3.31 5.68
N ALA A 80 15.53 2.16 5.20
CA ALA A 80 16.83 1.59 5.55
C ALA A 80 18.00 2.47 5.08
N LEU A 81 17.94 2.97 3.84
CA LEU A 81 18.92 3.91 3.30
C LEU A 81 18.95 5.21 4.10
N ASN A 82 17.78 5.75 4.45
CA ASN A 82 17.66 6.94 5.30
C ASN A 82 18.27 6.68 6.68
N ALA A 83 17.93 5.57 7.32
CA ALA A 83 18.45 5.20 8.63
C ALA A 83 19.97 5.00 8.63
N LEU A 84 20.54 4.46 7.55
CA LEU A 84 22.00 4.31 7.38
C LEU A 84 22.69 5.65 7.09
N ALA A 85 22.08 6.51 6.28
CA ALA A 85 22.64 7.82 5.93
C ALA A 85 22.56 8.85 7.08
N LEU A 86 21.67 8.63 8.05
CA LEU A 86 21.51 9.44 9.26
C LEU A 86 22.26 8.86 10.48
N ARG A 87 23.05 7.79 10.33
CA ARG A 87 23.93 7.33 11.42
C ARG A 87 25.09 8.34 11.57
N PRO A 88 25.28 8.92 12.77
CA PRO A 88 26.40 9.82 13.05
C PRO A 88 27.75 9.10 12.99
#